data_AF-A0AA36HTA7-F1
#
_entry.id   AF-A0AA36HTA7-F1
#
_cell.length_a   1.000
_cell.length_b   1.000
_cell.length_c   1.000
_cell.angle_alpha   90.00
_cell.angle_beta   90.00
_cell.angle_gamma   90.00
#
_symmetry.space_group_name_H-M   'P 1'
#
loop_
_entity.id
_entity.type
_entity.pdbx_description
1 polymer ?
#
loop_
_entity_poly.entity_id
_entity_poly.type
_entity_poly.pdbx_seq_one_letter_code
_entity_poly.pdbx_strand_id
1 'polypeptide(L)'
;MAEAQMVSDPNLTGRVQALLNKPFDEALKDCAVLREYINSSEDSAALTQEFRENWHAEAPLPLRQLLEELLDPEVARANVAATEALLLSRAQVLPLGEEAPASKPRRDGGQEDASGQGPEAEGMPPIDDEVDEFVQVNVSEAVDKLLALSFEEALRECKELRTYVQSPESVGERKALAAEFQSAWSPEAPLELRELLEELLFPEIAAKKAQSAPPLPPPSRL
;
A
#
# COMPACT_ATOMS: atom_id res chain seq x y z
N MET A 1 -31.21 3.91 17.79
CA MET A 1 -30.61 4.75 16.73
C MET A 1 -30.52 6.14 17.30
N ALA A 2 -29.36 6.52 17.83
CA ALA A 2 -29.16 7.84 18.42
C ALA A 2 -28.64 8.76 17.31
N GLU A 3 -29.42 9.78 16.99
CA GLU A 3 -29.02 10.89 16.13
C GLU A 3 -27.91 11.67 16.84
N ALA A 4 -26.66 11.37 16.49
CA ALA A 4 -25.51 12.21 16.82
C ALA A 4 -25.57 13.46 15.93
N GLN A 5 -26.48 14.38 16.29
CA GLN A 5 -26.55 15.70 15.70
C GLN A 5 -25.27 16.44 16.13
N MET A 6 -24.29 16.45 15.22
CA MET A 6 -23.06 17.23 15.28
C MET A 6 -23.42 18.68 15.59
N VAL A 7 -23.18 19.10 16.83
CA VAL A 7 -23.16 20.50 17.22
C VAL A 7 -21.81 21.04 16.75
N SER A 8 -21.65 21.19 15.44
CA SER A 8 -20.59 22.06 14.92
C SER A 8 -20.94 23.44 15.43
N ASP A 9 -20.11 24.00 16.31
CA ASP A 9 -20.29 25.36 16.80
C ASP A 9 -20.41 26.28 15.58
N PRO A 10 -21.57 26.93 15.35
CA PRO A 10 -21.76 27.76 14.15
C PRO A 10 -20.77 28.93 14.11
N ASN A 11 -20.17 29.25 15.26
CA ASN A 11 -19.08 30.20 15.36
C ASN A 11 -17.78 29.70 14.72
N LEU A 12 -17.44 28.41 14.90
CA LEU A 12 -16.22 27.81 14.36
C LEU A 12 -16.28 27.71 12.83
N THR A 13 -17.37 27.17 12.29
CA THR A 13 -17.58 27.09 10.85
C THR A 13 -17.55 28.48 10.19
N GLY A 14 -18.13 29.49 10.85
CA GLY A 14 -18.05 30.89 10.39
C GLY A 14 -16.62 31.45 10.38
N ARG A 15 -15.80 31.12 11.38
CA ARG A 15 -14.38 31.52 11.45
C ARG A 15 -13.54 30.85 10.37
N VAL A 16 -13.75 29.55 10.12
CA VAL A 16 -13.08 28.82 9.04
C VAL A 16 -13.45 29.41 7.69
N GLN A 17 -14.74 29.67 7.45
CA GLN A 17 -15.19 30.31 6.21
C GLN A 17 -14.59 31.72 6.05
N ALA A 18 -14.49 32.51 7.11
CA ALA A 18 -13.84 33.81 7.07
C ALA A 18 -12.34 33.72 6.73
N LEU A 19 -11.66 32.68 7.22
CA LEU A 19 -10.26 32.36 6.89
C LEU A 19 -10.09 31.98 5.42
N LEU A 20 -10.94 31.09 4.90
CA LEU A 20 -10.90 30.63 3.50
C LEU A 20 -11.30 31.69 2.48
N ASN A 21 -12.00 32.75 2.91
CA ASN A 21 -12.30 33.91 2.06
C ASN A 21 -11.12 34.87 1.91
N LYS A 22 -10.05 34.71 2.70
CA LYS A 22 -8.82 35.49 2.59
C LYS A 22 -7.81 34.80 1.68
N PRO A 23 -6.91 35.54 1.00
CA PRO A 23 -5.78 34.92 0.32
C PRO A 23 -4.91 34.17 1.34
N PHE A 24 -4.37 33.02 0.91
CA PHE A 24 -3.61 32.11 1.78
C PHE A 24 -2.50 32.82 2.57
N ASP A 25 -1.74 33.70 1.92
CA ASP A 25 -0.66 34.47 2.56
C ASP A 25 -1.14 35.41 3.68
N GLU A 26 -2.37 35.91 3.62
CA GLU A 26 -2.98 36.74 4.65
C GLU A 26 -3.55 35.89 5.78
N ALA A 27 -4.23 34.80 5.42
CA ALA A 27 -4.70 33.80 6.38
C ALA A 27 -3.56 33.25 7.25
N LEU A 28 -2.39 32.98 6.66
CA LEU A 28 -1.21 32.50 7.37
C LEU A 28 -0.62 33.55 8.32
N LYS A 29 -0.81 34.85 8.03
CA LYS A 29 -0.42 35.95 8.93
C LYS A 29 -1.35 36.06 10.13
N ASP A 30 -2.65 35.87 9.90
CA ASP A 30 -3.69 36.00 10.92
C ASP A 30 -3.83 34.75 11.81
N CYS A 31 -3.49 33.57 11.29
CA CYS A 31 -3.60 32.30 12.01
C CYS A 31 -2.21 31.76 12.38
N ALA A 32 -1.76 32.06 13.61
CA ALA A 32 -0.48 31.58 14.12
C ALA A 32 -0.43 30.05 14.24
N VAL A 33 -1.55 29.41 14.61
CA VAL A 33 -1.63 27.95 14.79
C VAL A 33 -1.44 27.22 13.47
N LEU A 34 -2.08 27.69 12.39
CA LEU A 34 -1.89 27.14 11.05
C LEU A 34 -0.44 27.26 10.58
N ARG A 35 0.21 28.39 10.87
CA ARG A 35 1.62 28.61 10.55
C ARG A 35 2.53 27.66 11.32
N GLU A 36 2.26 27.45 12.60
CA GLU A 36 3.02 26.51 13.44
C GLU A 36 2.85 25.07 12.99
N TYR A 37 1.64 24.68 12.60
CA TYR A 37 1.34 23.36 12.03
C TYR A 37 2.16 23.10 10.77
N ILE A 38 2.12 24.03 9.80
CA ILE A 38 2.88 23.91 8.54
C ILE A 38 4.39 23.84 8.80
N ASN A 39 4.91 24.65 9.73
CA ASN A 39 6.34 24.67 10.06
C ASN A 39 6.82 23.44 10.84
N SER A 40 5.92 22.73 11.52
CA SER A 40 6.24 21.54 12.30
C SER A 40 6.31 20.27 11.44
N SER A 41 5.78 20.31 10.22
CA SER A 41 5.88 19.21 9.26
C SER A 41 7.28 19.13 8.64
N GLU A 42 7.77 17.90 8.46
CA GLU A 42 9.08 17.63 7.84
C GLU A 42 9.17 18.22 6.42
N ASP A 43 8.07 18.15 5.67
CA ASP A 43 7.92 18.70 4.32
C ASP A 43 7.08 19.98 4.28
N SER A 44 7.41 20.96 5.14
CA SER A 44 6.68 22.24 5.23
C SER A 44 6.46 22.94 3.88
N ALA A 45 7.40 22.84 2.93
CA ALA A 45 7.28 23.41 1.59
C ALA A 45 6.20 22.73 0.72
N ALA A 46 6.16 21.38 0.73
CA ALA A 46 5.16 20.62 0.00
C ALA A 46 3.76 20.84 0.60
N LEU A 47 3.67 20.82 1.92
CA LEU A 47 2.41 21.09 2.63
C LEU A 47 1.89 22.51 2.36
N THR A 48 2.77 23.52 2.37
CA THR A 48 2.41 24.89 1.99
C THR A 48 1.80 24.96 0.58
N GLN A 49 2.38 24.22 -0.37
CA GLN A 49 1.90 24.18 -1.74
C GLN A 49 0.52 23.51 -1.83
N GLU A 50 0.34 22.37 -1.18
CA GLU A 50 -0.94 21.65 -1.15
C GLU A 50 -2.06 22.52 -0.56
N PHE A 51 -1.76 23.23 0.53
CA PHE A 51 -2.70 24.19 1.11
C PHE A 51 -3.05 25.29 0.11
N ARG A 52 -2.07 25.91 -0.57
CA ARG A 52 -2.33 26.97 -1.58
C ARG A 52 -3.24 26.49 -2.70
N GLU A 53 -3.04 25.26 -3.19
CA GLU A 53 -3.83 24.69 -4.28
C GLU A 53 -5.29 24.45 -3.87
N ASN A 54 -5.52 24.10 -2.60
CA ASN A 54 -6.84 23.84 -2.06
C ASN A 54 -7.45 25.04 -1.29
N TRP A 55 -6.77 26.20 -1.26
CA TRP A 55 -7.19 27.37 -0.49
C TRP A 55 -8.22 28.23 -1.25
N HIS A 56 -9.50 27.94 -1.07
CA HIS A 56 -10.58 28.74 -1.63
C HIS A 56 -11.85 28.68 -0.76
N ALA A 57 -12.82 29.57 -1.02
CA ALA A 57 -14.08 29.61 -0.27
C ALA A 57 -14.86 28.29 -0.31
N GLU A 58 -14.72 27.52 -1.40
CA GLU A 58 -15.31 26.19 -1.61
C GLU A 58 -14.34 25.04 -1.29
N ALA A 59 -13.34 25.28 -0.44
CA ALA A 59 -12.30 24.31 -0.09
C ALA A 59 -12.87 22.92 0.22
N PRO A 60 -12.14 21.84 -0.14
CA PRO A 60 -12.58 20.48 0.09
C PRO A 60 -12.82 20.22 1.58
N LEU A 61 -13.77 19.34 1.89
CA LEU A 61 -14.20 19.04 3.26
C LEU A 61 -13.03 18.69 4.21
N PRO A 62 -12.01 17.90 3.81
CA PRO A 62 -10.88 17.58 4.68
C PRO A 62 -10.10 18.81 5.13
N LEU A 63 -9.91 19.80 4.26
CA LEU A 63 -9.21 21.04 4.61
C LEU A 63 -10.01 21.88 5.61
N ARG A 64 -11.33 21.93 5.45
CA ARG A 64 -12.20 22.62 6.42
C ARG A 64 -12.14 21.96 7.79
N GLN A 65 -12.23 20.62 7.84
CA GLN A 65 -12.12 19.86 9.08
C GLN A 65 -10.78 20.09 9.77
N LEU A 66 -9.68 20.04 9.02
CA LEU A 66 -8.35 20.32 9.56
C LEU A 66 -8.25 21.73 10.15
N LEU A 67 -8.83 22.74 9.49
CA LEU A 67 -8.88 24.10 10.02
C LEU A 67 -9.76 24.22 11.26
N GLU A 68 -10.87 23.48 11.34
CA GLU A 68 -11.70 23.38 12.55
C GLU A 68 -10.90 22.76 13.71
N GLU A 69 -10.15 21.69 13.47
CA GLU A 69 -9.29 21.03 14.46
C GLU A 69 -8.13 21.92 14.94
N LEU A 70 -7.55 22.71 14.04
CA LEU A 70 -6.47 23.65 14.39
C LEU A 70 -6.99 24.86 15.18
N LEU A 71 -8.20 25.32 14.89
CA LEU A 71 -8.79 26.47 15.59
C LEU A 71 -9.45 26.08 16.91
N ASP A 72 -9.85 24.81 17.06
CA ASP A 72 -10.47 24.26 18.27
C ASP A 72 -9.83 22.92 18.69
N PRO A 73 -8.97 22.92 19.72
CA PRO A 73 -8.28 21.71 20.16
C PRO A 73 -9.22 20.68 20.81
N GLU A 74 -10.44 21.05 21.24
CA GLU A 74 -11.41 20.09 21.77
C GLU A 74 -12.01 19.27 20.62
N VAL A 75 -12.23 19.88 19.45
CA VAL A 75 -12.66 19.17 18.22
C VAL A 75 -11.58 18.17 17.78
N ALA A 76 -10.31 18.56 17.81
CA ALA A 76 -9.20 17.65 17.50
C ALA A 76 -9.20 16.41 18.43
N ARG A 77 -9.40 16.61 19.74
CA ARG A 77 -9.50 15.50 20.71
C ARG A 77 -10.71 14.60 20.43
N ALA A 78 -11.85 15.18 20.06
CA ALA A 78 -13.06 14.42 19.73
C ALA A 78 -12.87 13.58 18.46
N ASN A 79 -12.21 14.11 17.43
CA ASN A 79 -11.94 13.41 16.18
C ASN A 79 -10.93 12.26 16.36
N VAL A 80 -9.87 12.49 17.15
CA VAL A 80 -8.93 11.41 17.53
C VAL A 80 -9.67 10.32 18.29
N ALA A 81 -10.47 10.67 19.30
CA ALA A 81 -11.24 9.70 20.06
C ALA A 81 -12.25 8.92 19.20
N ALA A 82 -12.89 9.58 18.23
CA ALA A 82 -13.82 8.94 17.29
C ALA A 82 -13.10 7.97 16.34
N THR A 83 -11.91 8.35 15.86
CA THR A 83 -11.07 7.51 14.99
C THR A 83 -10.56 6.28 15.75
N GLU A 84 -10.08 6.47 16.98
CA GLU A 84 -9.69 5.35 17.86
C GLU A 84 -10.88 4.43 18.15
N ALA A 85 -12.04 4.99 18.49
CA ALA A 85 -13.24 4.19 18.72
C ALA A 85 -13.67 3.38 17.49
N LEU A 86 -13.52 3.93 16.27
CA LEU A 86 -13.76 3.21 15.02
C LEU A 86 -12.76 2.07 14.81
N LEU A 87 -11.46 2.30 15.06
CA LEU A 87 -10.44 1.27 14.95
C LEU A 87 -10.66 0.13 15.96
N LEU A 88 -10.99 0.47 17.22
CA LEU A 88 -11.36 -0.50 18.25
C LEU A 88 -12.64 -1.27 17.90
N SER A 89 -13.63 -0.60 17.32
CA SER A 89 -14.88 -1.26 16.88
C SER A 89 -14.62 -2.20 15.70
N ARG A 90 -13.72 -1.84 14.77
CA ARG A 90 -13.33 -2.70 13.64
C ARG A 90 -12.59 -3.95 14.09
N ALA A 91 -11.76 -3.86 15.13
CA ALA A 91 -11.07 -5.01 15.70
C ALA A 91 -12.02 -6.04 16.33
N GLN A 92 -13.22 -5.63 16.77
CA GLN A 92 -14.20 -6.52 17.41
C GLN A 92 -15.15 -7.24 16.42
N VAL A 93 -15.08 -6.94 15.12
CA VAL A 93 -15.95 -7.53 14.09
C VAL A 93 -15.22 -8.61 13.26
N LEU A 94 -14.00 -9.01 13.61
CA LEU A 94 -13.40 -10.22 13.06
C LEU A 94 -13.90 -11.44 13.87
N PRO A 95 -14.82 -12.26 13.33
CA PRO A 95 -15.07 -13.55 13.93
C PRO A 95 -13.81 -14.39 13.68
N LEU A 96 -13.03 -14.65 14.72
CA LEU A 96 -12.12 -15.79 14.70
C LEU A 96 -12.99 -17.01 14.39
N GLY A 97 -12.87 -17.52 13.16
CA GLY A 97 -13.38 -18.82 12.77
C GLY A 97 -12.64 -19.91 13.53
N GLU A 98 -13.03 -20.07 14.79
CA GLU A 98 -12.80 -21.26 15.60
C GLU A 98 -13.68 -22.38 15.03
N GLU A 99 -13.05 -23.40 14.44
CA GLU A 99 -13.21 -24.82 14.81
C GLU A 99 -12.84 -25.73 13.63
N ALA A 100 -11.72 -26.42 13.82
CA ALA A 100 -11.32 -27.60 13.08
C ALA A 100 -12.32 -28.75 13.31
N PRO A 101 -12.70 -29.51 12.28
CA PRO A 101 -13.20 -30.86 12.49
C PRO A 101 -12.03 -31.84 12.56
N ALA A 102 -11.72 -32.26 13.78
CA ALA A 102 -10.95 -33.45 14.10
C ALA A 102 -11.45 -34.67 13.31
N SER A 103 -10.59 -35.27 12.49
CA SER A 103 -10.78 -36.61 11.92
C SER A 103 -9.88 -37.63 12.60
N LYS A 104 -10.51 -38.73 12.98
CA LYS A 104 -10.13 -39.71 14.00
C LYS A 104 -8.97 -40.65 13.64
N PRO A 105 -8.39 -41.33 14.66
CA PRO A 105 -7.37 -42.38 14.55
C PRO A 105 -7.96 -43.80 14.36
N ARG A 106 -7.25 -44.71 13.65
CA ARG A 106 -7.32 -46.21 13.63
C ARG A 106 -6.80 -46.73 12.28
N ARG A 107 -5.96 -47.77 12.09
CA ARG A 107 -5.52 -49.01 12.77
C ARG A 107 -4.07 -49.27 12.33
N ASP A 108 -3.12 -49.70 13.17
CA ASP A 108 -2.97 -51.00 13.84
C ASP A 108 -2.74 -52.21 12.89
N GLY A 109 -1.55 -52.81 13.01
CA GLY A 109 -1.04 -54.00 12.29
C GLY A 109 0.24 -53.66 11.52
N GLY A 110 1.47 -53.89 11.98
CA GLY A 110 1.98 -54.93 12.87
C GLY A 110 2.63 -56.03 12.02
N GLN A 111 3.95 -56.01 11.85
CA GLN A 111 4.79 -57.22 11.84
C GLN A 111 6.27 -56.88 11.98
N GLU A 112 6.89 -57.58 12.92
CA GLU A 112 8.26 -57.48 13.41
C GLU A 112 9.12 -58.50 12.68
N ASP A 113 10.30 -58.14 12.18
CA ASP A 113 11.49 -58.99 12.35
C ASP A 113 12.83 -58.30 12.01
N ALA A 114 13.76 -58.49 12.97
CA ALA A 114 15.19 -58.75 12.82
C ALA A 114 16.17 -57.62 12.41
N SER A 115 16.88 -57.14 13.44
CA SER A 115 18.35 -57.13 13.54
C SER A 115 19.16 -56.46 12.44
N GLY A 116 19.68 -55.26 12.75
CA GLY A 116 20.80 -54.66 12.05
C GLY A 116 21.36 -53.45 12.80
N GLN A 117 22.31 -53.68 13.70
CA GLN A 117 23.18 -52.64 14.26
C GLN A 117 24.08 -52.08 13.15
N GLY A 118 23.98 -50.78 12.89
CA GLY A 118 24.92 -50.01 12.09
C GLY A 118 25.00 -48.58 12.64
N PRO A 119 26.16 -48.12 13.13
CA PRO A 119 26.32 -46.74 13.57
C PRO A 119 26.57 -45.83 12.36
N GLU A 120 25.86 -44.69 12.38
CA GLU A 120 26.39 -43.39 12.00
C GLU A 120 26.93 -43.24 10.57
N ALA A 121 26.02 -43.03 9.63
CA ALA A 121 26.20 -42.05 8.58
C ALA A 121 24.84 -41.39 8.34
N GLU A 122 24.69 -40.16 8.84
CA GLU A 122 23.52 -39.29 8.67
C GLU A 122 23.21 -39.10 7.18
N GLY A 123 22.41 -40.01 6.64
CA GLY A 123 21.70 -39.84 5.38
C GLY A 123 20.61 -38.80 5.60
N MET A 124 20.90 -37.58 5.20
CA MET A 124 19.92 -36.52 4.96
C MET A 124 18.71 -37.15 4.24
N PRO A 125 17.48 -37.04 4.77
CA PRO A 125 16.30 -37.46 4.02
C PRO A 125 16.29 -36.69 2.70
N PRO A 126 15.87 -37.29 1.57
CA PRO A 126 15.49 -36.51 0.40
C PRO A 126 14.38 -35.58 0.87
N ILE A 127 14.71 -34.31 1.00
CA ILE A 127 13.70 -33.28 1.22
C ILE A 127 12.96 -33.27 -0.10
N ASP A 128 11.79 -33.90 -0.13
CA ASP A 128 10.85 -33.78 -1.23
C ASP A 128 10.74 -32.28 -1.57
N ASP A 129 10.99 -31.98 -2.84
CA ASP A 129 11.04 -30.67 -3.51
C ASP A 129 9.65 -29.98 -3.53
N GLU A 130 8.86 -30.09 -2.45
CA GLU A 130 7.50 -29.54 -2.30
C GLU A 130 7.50 -28.17 -1.59
N VAL A 131 8.53 -27.34 -1.82
CA VAL A 131 8.60 -25.99 -1.22
C VAL A 131 8.50 -24.83 -2.21
N ASP A 132 8.32 -25.07 -3.52
CA ASP A 132 8.25 -23.98 -4.51
C ASP A 132 6.83 -23.47 -4.81
N GLU A 133 5.77 -24.16 -4.37
CA GLU A 133 4.38 -23.76 -4.70
C GLU A 133 3.81 -22.65 -3.79
N PHE A 134 4.34 -22.50 -2.56
CA PHE A 134 3.88 -21.47 -1.61
C PHE A 134 4.33 -20.05 -1.95
N VAL A 135 5.39 -19.89 -2.77
CA VAL A 135 5.90 -18.58 -3.16
C VAL A 135 5.05 -17.96 -4.29
N GLN A 136 4.50 -18.79 -5.17
CA GLN A 136 3.81 -18.32 -6.38
C GLN A 136 2.45 -17.64 -6.09
N VAL A 137 1.75 -18.08 -5.04
CA VAL A 137 0.45 -17.50 -4.64
C VAL A 137 0.60 -16.07 -4.09
N ASN A 138 1.74 -15.76 -3.46
CA ASN A 138 1.99 -14.41 -2.93
C ASN A 138 2.35 -13.39 -4.03
N VAL A 139 2.91 -13.85 -5.15
CA VAL A 139 3.41 -12.98 -6.23
C VAL A 139 2.23 -12.37 -7.00
N SER A 140 1.29 -13.23 -7.42
CA SER A 140 0.11 -12.78 -8.17
C SER A 140 -0.75 -11.83 -7.33
N GLU A 141 -0.96 -12.15 -6.04
CA GLU A 141 -1.70 -11.28 -5.13
C GLU A 141 -1.00 -9.93 -4.89
N ALA A 142 0.33 -9.91 -4.82
CA ALA A 142 1.09 -8.67 -4.70
C ALA A 142 0.92 -7.77 -5.96
N VAL A 143 0.95 -8.37 -7.15
CA VAL A 143 0.72 -7.65 -8.41
C VAL A 143 -0.72 -7.15 -8.52
N ASP A 144 -1.72 -7.96 -8.15
CA ASP A 144 -3.12 -7.56 -8.15
C ASP A 144 -3.39 -6.40 -7.16
N LYS A 145 -2.79 -6.45 -5.95
CA LYS A 145 -2.85 -5.33 -5.00
C LYS A 145 -2.23 -4.07 -5.57
N LEU A 146 -1.12 -4.19 -6.30
CA LEU A 146 -0.45 -3.06 -6.91
C LEU A 146 -1.27 -2.45 -8.06
N LEU A 147 -1.88 -3.29 -8.90
CA LEU A 147 -2.76 -2.89 -10.01
C LEU A 147 -4.12 -2.34 -9.53
N ALA A 148 -4.52 -2.65 -8.30
CA ALA A 148 -5.69 -2.05 -7.66
C ALA A 148 -5.44 -0.60 -7.20
N LEU A 149 -4.18 -0.19 -7.05
CA LEU A 149 -3.81 1.19 -6.74
C LEU A 149 -3.75 2.03 -8.03
N SER A 150 -3.86 3.36 -7.88
CA SER A 150 -3.54 4.26 -8.98
C SER A 150 -2.04 4.14 -9.34
N PHE A 151 -1.71 4.40 -10.60
CA PHE A 151 -0.31 4.32 -11.06
C PHE A 151 0.65 5.20 -10.24
N GLU A 152 0.20 6.39 -9.81
CA GLU A 152 0.99 7.30 -8.98
C GLU A 152 1.21 6.76 -7.56
N GLU A 153 0.20 6.12 -6.96
CA GLU A 153 0.32 5.44 -5.66
C GLU A 153 1.23 4.22 -5.76
N ALA A 154 1.11 3.42 -6.83
CA ALA A 154 1.96 2.27 -7.07
C ALA A 154 3.46 2.67 -7.19
N LEU A 155 3.75 3.80 -7.84
CA LEU A 155 5.12 4.36 -7.89
C LEU A 155 5.64 4.86 -6.54
N ARG A 156 4.73 5.23 -5.62
CA ARG A 156 5.08 5.63 -4.25
C ARG A 156 5.38 4.42 -3.38
N GLU A 157 4.57 3.39 -3.49
CA GLU A 157 4.67 2.15 -2.70
C GLU A 157 5.79 1.22 -3.22
N CYS A 158 6.02 1.15 -4.54
CA CYS A 158 7.01 0.26 -5.15
C CYS A 158 8.23 1.03 -5.69
N LYS A 159 9.36 0.88 -4.99
CA LYS A 159 10.62 1.52 -5.35
C LYS A 159 11.19 0.95 -6.65
N GLU A 160 11.05 -0.35 -6.88
CA GLU A 160 11.56 -1.07 -8.04
C GLU A 160 10.89 -0.58 -9.34
N LEU A 161 9.56 -0.49 -9.33
CA LEU A 161 8.78 0.08 -10.44
C LEU A 161 9.20 1.53 -10.72
N ARG A 162 9.38 2.33 -9.68
CA ARG A 162 9.85 3.71 -9.82
C ARG A 162 11.25 3.78 -10.43
N THR A 163 12.17 2.95 -9.98
CA THR A 163 13.52 2.88 -10.55
C THR A 163 13.48 2.45 -12.02
N TYR A 164 12.62 1.49 -12.38
CA TYR A 164 12.42 1.05 -13.76
C TYR A 164 11.90 2.17 -14.66
N VAL A 165 10.83 2.85 -14.25
CA VAL A 165 10.25 3.98 -15.00
C VAL A 165 11.24 5.16 -15.12
N GLN A 166 12.15 5.30 -14.14
CA GLN A 166 13.20 6.32 -14.14
C GLN A 166 14.50 5.88 -14.84
N SER A 167 14.61 4.63 -15.25
CA SER A 167 15.82 4.08 -15.87
C SER A 167 16.18 4.69 -17.23
N PRO A 168 15.24 5.07 -18.12
CA PRO A 168 15.59 5.70 -19.38
C PRO A 168 16.38 7.00 -19.18
N GLU A 169 17.48 7.17 -19.93
CA GLU A 169 18.38 8.32 -19.80
C GLU A 169 17.69 9.64 -20.19
N SER A 170 16.79 9.60 -21.19
CA SER A 170 16.07 10.79 -21.63
C SER A 170 14.79 11.02 -20.83
N VAL A 171 14.55 12.29 -20.45
CA VAL A 171 13.29 12.74 -19.87
C VAL A 171 12.10 12.41 -20.77
N GLY A 172 12.28 12.50 -22.09
CA GLY A 172 11.21 12.21 -23.06
C GLY A 172 10.81 10.73 -23.05
N GLU A 173 11.79 9.83 -22.99
CA GLU A 173 11.56 8.37 -22.94
C GLU A 173 10.90 7.97 -21.61
N ARG A 174 11.33 8.56 -20.49
CA ARG A 174 10.68 8.34 -19.18
C ARG A 174 9.21 8.72 -19.19
N LYS A 175 8.87 9.87 -19.79
CA LYS A 175 7.49 10.33 -19.88
C LYS A 175 6.65 9.46 -20.81
N ALA A 176 7.21 9.04 -21.94
CA ALA A 176 6.53 8.14 -22.87
C ALA A 176 6.26 6.77 -22.22
N LEU A 177 7.25 6.21 -21.54
CA LEU A 177 7.13 4.96 -20.80
C LEU A 177 6.07 5.06 -19.69
N ALA A 178 6.11 6.12 -18.89
CA ALA A 178 5.11 6.34 -17.85
C ALA A 178 3.68 6.46 -18.42
N ALA A 179 3.51 7.12 -19.57
CA ALA A 179 2.23 7.24 -20.24
C ALA A 179 1.71 5.89 -20.78
N GLU A 180 2.61 5.05 -21.31
CA GLU A 180 2.29 3.71 -21.78
C GLU A 180 1.82 2.82 -20.62
N PHE A 181 2.57 2.83 -19.52
CA PHE A 181 2.19 2.13 -18.28
C PHE A 181 0.83 2.61 -17.77
N GLN A 182 0.63 3.93 -17.66
CA GLN A 182 -0.62 4.50 -17.17
C GLN A 182 -1.82 4.13 -18.07
N SER A 183 -1.62 4.03 -19.38
CA SER A 183 -2.67 3.60 -20.32
C SER A 183 -3.03 2.11 -20.19
N ALA A 184 -2.08 1.28 -19.76
CA ALA A 184 -2.28 -0.15 -19.54
C ALA A 184 -2.60 -0.50 -18.07
N TRP A 185 -2.50 0.47 -17.16
CA TRP A 185 -2.68 0.29 -15.72
C TRP A 185 -4.14 0.09 -15.36
N SER A 186 -4.52 -1.17 -15.12
CA SER A 186 -5.86 -1.54 -14.69
C SER A 186 -5.81 -2.87 -13.93
N PRO A 187 -6.83 -3.19 -13.11
CA PRO A 187 -6.93 -4.52 -12.52
C PRO A 187 -7.01 -5.64 -13.58
N GLU A 188 -7.42 -5.32 -14.81
CA GLU A 188 -7.41 -6.24 -15.95
C GLU A 188 -6.21 -6.01 -16.88
N ALA A 189 -5.10 -5.51 -16.33
CA ALA A 189 -3.88 -5.23 -17.09
C ALA A 189 -3.45 -6.41 -17.98
N PRO A 190 -2.92 -6.13 -19.18
CA PRO A 190 -2.45 -7.16 -20.09
C PRO A 190 -1.39 -8.04 -19.42
N LEU A 191 -1.32 -9.31 -19.83
CA LEU A 191 -0.40 -10.31 -19.26
C LEU A 191 1.05 -9.81 -19.28
N GLU A 192 1.45 -9.12 -20.36
CA GLU A 192 2.79 -8.55 -20.52
C GLU A 192 3.16 -7.59 -19.39
N LEU A 193 2.22 -6.74 -18.96
CA LEU A 193 2.44 -5.80 -17.86
C LEU A 193 2.51 -6.54 -16.52
N ARG A 194 1.64 -7.55 -16.31
CA ARG A 194 1.67 -8.38 -15.11
C ARG A 194 3.01 -9.11 -14.97
N GLU A 195 3.46 -9.79 -16.04
CA GLU A 195 4.75 -10.49 -16.05
C GLU A 195 5.93 -9.56 -15.76
N LEU A 196 5.90 -8.33 -16.30
CA LEU A 196 6.94 -7.33 -16.02
C LEU A 196 6.92 -6.88 -14.56
N LEU A 197 5.74 -6.70 -13.96
CA LEU A 197 5.61 -6.36 -12.53
C LEU A 197 6.07 -7.51 -11.64
N GLU A 198 5.77 -8.76 -12.00
CA GLU A 198 6.29 -9.95 -11.30
C GLU A 198 7.82 -10.00 -11.34
N GLU A 199 8.42 -9.74 -12.51
CA GLU A 199 9.87 -9.70 -12.69
C GLU A 199 10.54 -8.57 -11.91
N LEU A 200 9.89 -7.40 -11.83
CA LEU A 200 10.40 -6.25 -11.07
C LEU A 200 10.32 -6.45 -9.56
N LEU A 201 9.21 -7.00 -9.06
CA LEU A 201 8.99 -7.23 -7.62
C LEU A 201 9.77 -8.45 -7.11
N PHE A 202 9.97 -9.46 -7.99
CA PHE A 202 10.60 -10.72 -7.63
C PHE A 202 11.66 -11.11 -8.67
N PRO A 203 12.86 -10.50 -8.63
CA PRO A 203 13.93 -10.78 -9.57
C PRO A 203 14.40 -12.25 -9.56
N GLU A 204 14.12 -13.00 -8.49
CA GLU A 204 14.41 -14.44 -8.42
C GLU A 204 13.56 -15.26 -9.40
N ILE A 205 12.33 -14.85 -9.68
CA ILE A 205 11.45 -15.48 -10.67
C ILE A 205 12.00 -15.22 -12.07
N ALA A 206 12.45 -13.99 -12.33
CA ALA A 206 13.12 -13.62 -13.57
C ALA A 206 14.39 -14.44 -13.80
N ALA A 207 15.20 -14.63 -12.76
CA ALA A 207 16.40 -15.46 -12.80
C ALA A 207 16.08 -16.94 -13.11
N LYS A 208 15.03 -17.49 -12.50
CA LYS A 208 14.54 -18.85 -12.82
C LYS A 208 14.00 -18.94 -14.26
N LYS A 209 13.25 -17.94 -14.72
CA LYS A 209 12.71 -17.88 -16.08
C LYS A 209 13.83 -17.80 -17.12
N ALA A 210 14.88 -17.02 -16.85
CA ALA A 210 16.08 -16.95 -17.67
C ALA A 210 16.90 -18.27 -17.68
N GLN A 211 16.87 -19.05 -16.60
CA GLN A 211 17.49 -20.38 -16.54
C GLN A 211 16.68 -21.47 -17.24
N SER A 212 15.34 -21.32 -17.27
CA SER A 212 14.43 -22.27 -17.94
C SER A 212 14.25 -21.97 -19.42
N ALA A 213 14.47 -20.72 -19.85
CA ALA A 213 14.44 -20.35 -21.25
C ALA A 213 15.67 -20.92 -21.99
N PRO A 214 15.49 -21.66 -23.10
CA PRO A 214 16.62 -22.10 -23.91
C PRO A 214 17.42 -20.88 -24.40
N PRO A 215 18.76 -20.96 -24.47
CA PRO A 215 19.60 -19.83 -24.80
C PRO A 215 19.14 -19.21 -26.12
N LEU A 216 18.66 -17.96 -26.05
CA LEU A 216 18.21 -17.22 -27.21
C LEU A 216 19.37 -17.11 -28.22
N PRO A 217 19.13 -17.37 -29.51
CA PRO A 217 20.14 -17.14 -30.53
C PRO A 217 20.53 -15.65 -30.51
N PRO A 218 21.81 -15.31 -30.75
CA PRO A 218 22.26 -13.94 -30.73
C PRO A 218 21.43 -13.08 -31.68
N PRO A 219 21.06 -11.84 -31.30
CA PRO A 219 20.27 -10.97 -32.14
C PRO A 219 20.99 -10.78 -33.47
N SER A 220 20.37 -11.25 -34.54
CA SER A 220 20.83 -10.97 -35.89
C SER A 220 20.73 -9.46 -36.07
N ARG A 221 21.87 -8.78 -36.08
CA ARG A 221 21.95 -7.35 -36.38
C ARG A 221 21.22 -7.11 -37.70
N LEU A 222 20.10 -6.41 -37.64
CA LEU A 222 19.51 -5.71 -38.79
C LEU A 222 20.31 -4.44 -39.07
#